data_AF-C7NFY1-F1
#
_entry.id   AF-C7NFY1-F1
#
_cell.length_a   1.000
_cell.length_b   1.000
_cell.length_c   1.000
_cell.angle_alpha   90.00
_cell.angle_beta   90.00
_cell.angle_gamma   90.00
#
_symmetry.space_group_name_H-M   'P 1'
#
loop_
_entity.id
_entity.type
_entity.pdbx_description
1 polymer ?
#
loop_
_entity_poly.entity_id
_entity_poly.type
_entity_poly.pdbx_seq_one_letter_code
_entity_poly.pdbx_strand_id
1 'polypeptide(L)'
;MPSPRFQVVPSAYVALLRDDPARPGRTEVLLQERRGTGYMDRWWACGAAGHVELGESVLHAAAREATEELGVTIDPVDLHPVTTLHRHIALTSPLEERYDTFVMARRWAGEPAVRESDKCAGLRWWALDDLPERTVPHEAQVLAALAEAERTGEPVPAVMTRGFSQSLTLVVAVARNGAIGRDGDLPWHLPGDLKHFKDTTMGGTMVMGRRTFESFPRPLPGRRHVVMTSDPTWLPGGPAVEGDPASGARFDEVLVARSWAEALLMAGDGEVFVVGGAGVFADALPVADRLVLTEVDQSPQDADTFFPITWPVDPTVWHESSRTPGEGYAIVEYRRG
;
A
#
# COMPACT_ATOMS: atom_id res chain seq x y z
N MET A 1 33.83 10.86 10.23
CA MET A 1 33.14 9.71 10.88
C MET A 1 32.53 8.87 9.77
N PRO A 2 32.61 7.53 9.79
CA PRO A 2 31.85 6.72 8.84
C PRO A 2 30.37 7.07 9.01
N SER A 3 29.63 7.20 7.91
CA SER A 3 28.18 7.24 7.96
C SER A 3 27.69 6.00 8.75
N PRO A 4 26.70 6.13 9.65
CA PRO A 4 26.13 4.96 10.31
C PRO A 4 25.73 3.93 9.25
N ARG A 5 26.09 2.66 9.48
CA ARG A 5 25.69 1.58 8.57
C ARG A 5 24.17 1.52 8.52
N PHE A 6 23.65 1.32 7.31
CA PHE A 6 22.24 1.06 7.08
C PHE A 6 21.74 -0.10 7.96
N GLN A 7 20.60 0.08 8.62
CA GLN A 7 19.99 -0.90 9.51
C GLN A 7 18.58 -1.22 9.02
N VAL A 8 18.28 -2.51 8.84
CA VAL A 8 16.94 -3.01 8.54
C VAL A 8 16.33 -3.60 9.80
N VAL A 9 15.01 -3.53 9.91
CA VAL A 9 14.28 -4.19 10.99
C VAL A 9 13.91 -5.61 10.54
N PRO A 10 14.44 -6.66 11.19
CA PRO A 10 14.06 -8.04 10.93
C PRO A 10 12.72 -8.38 11.60
N SER A 11 11.90 -9.15 10.89
CA SER A 11 10.63 -9.68 11.42
C SER A 11 10.48 -11.16 11.07
N ALA A 12 9.72 -11.88 11.88
CA ALA A 12 9.35 -13.27 11.64
C ALA A 12 7.84 -13.37 11.37
N TYR A 13 7.44 -14.14 10.37
CA TYR A 13 6.05 -14.43 10.02
C TYR A 13 5.83 -15.94 10.00
N VAL A 14 4.75 -16.41 10.63
CA VAL A 14 4.45 -17.83 10.77
C VAL A 14 3.20 -18.20 9.98
N ALA A 15 3.38 -19.03 8.95
CA ALA A 15 2.29 -19.70 8.25
C ALA A 15 2.01 -21.04 8.92
N LEU A 16 0.96 -21.11 9.76
CA LEU A 16 0.46 -22.38 10.28
C LEU A 16 -0.34 -23.09 9.18
N LEU A 17 0.10 -24.29 8.81
CA LEU A 17 -0.50 -25.07 7.72
C LEU A 17 -1.13 -26.35 8.26
N ARG A 18 -2.27 -26.73 7.67
CA ARG A 18 -2.89 -28.05 7.89
C ARG A 18 -3.50 -28.56 6.60
N ASP A 19 -3.80 -29.84 6.55
CA ASP A 19 -4.61 -30.40 5.46
C ASP A 19 -6.08 -30.03 5.69
N ASP A 20 -6.77 -29.62 4.61
CA ASP A 20 -8.20 -29.27 4.63
C ASP A 20 -9.00 -30.53 5.03
N PRO A 21 -9.67 -30.53 6.20
CA PRO A 21 -10.40 -31.70 6.68
C PRO A 21 -11.64 -32.01 5.82
N ALA A 22 -12.15 -31.03 5.08
CA ALA A 22 -13.29 -31.19 4.18
C ALA A 22 -12.87 -31.53 2.74
N ARG A 23 -11.62 -31.24 2.35
CA ARG A 23 -11.09 -31.45 0.98
C ARG A 23 -9.69 -32.09 1.03
N PRO A 24 -9.62 -33.42 1.15
CA PRO A 24 -8.34 -34.14 1.21
C PRO A 24 -7.40 -33.78 0.06
N GLY A 25 -6.13 -33.52 0.38
CA GLY A 25 -5.11 -33.13 -0.60
C GLY A 25 -5.00 -31.63 -0.85
N ARG A 26 -5.81 -30.79 -0.18
CA ARG A 26 -5.70 -29.33 -0.21
C ARG A 26 -5.09 -28.83 1.10
N THR A 27 -4.21 -27.84 1.03
CA THR A 27 -3.59 -27.21 2.20
C THR A 27 -4.37 -25.96 2.61
N GLU A 28 -4.64 -25.79 3.90
CA GLU A 28 -5.14 -24.55 4.51
C GLU A 28 -4.03 -23.83 5.27
N VAL A 29 -4.12 -22.51 5.33
CA VAL A 29 -3.31 -21.62 6.15
C VAL A 29 -4.18 -20.89 7.17
N LEU A 30 -3.71 -20.78 8.42
CA LEU A 30 -4.36 -19.97 9.43
C LEU A 30 -4.01 -18.50 9.22
N LEU A 31 -5.03 -17.67 9.06
CA LEU A 31 -4.89 -16.22 9.01
C LEU A 31 -5.61 -15.55 10.18
N GLN A 32 -5.10 -14.40 10.61
CA GLN A 32 -5.72 -13.51 11.57
C GLN A 32 -6.24 -12.25 10.89
N GLU A 33 -7.44 -11.81 11.27
CA GLU A 33 -8.01 -10.53 10.84
C GLU A 33 -7.50 -9.40 11.76
N ARG A 34 -6.70 -8.50 11.19
CA ARG A 34 -6.08 -7.39 11.92
C ARG A 34 -7.13 -6.41 12.44
N ARG A 35 -6.96 -5.91 13.66
CA ARG A 35 -7.83 -4.86 14.26
C ARG A 35 -6.99 -3.98 15.17
N GLY A 36 -7.16 -2.66 15.17
CA GLY A 36 -6.51 -1.81 16.18
C GLY A 36 -4.97 -1.80 16.09
N THR A 37 -4.39 -2.29 14.99
CA THR A 37 -2.94 -2.40 14.80
C THR A 37 -2.33 -1.11 14.25
N GLY A 38 -3.16 -0.17 13.80
CA GLY A 38 -2.71 1.05 13.12
C GLY A 38 -2.22 0.83 11.69
N TYR A 39 -2.24 -0.42 11.18
CA TYR A 39 -1.78 -0.79 9.85
C TYR A 39 -2.68 -1.88 9.24
N MET A 40 -3.34 -1.59 8.11
CA MET A 40 -4.16 -2.56 7.37
C MET A 40 -5.22 -3.29 8.23
N ASP A 41 -5.92 -2.59 9.12
CA ASP A 41 -7.02 -3.17 9.90
C ASP A 41 -8.16 -3.71 8.98
N ARG A 42 -8.77 -4.83 9.37
CA ARG A 42 -9.73 -5.65 8.59
C ARG A 42 -9.13 -6.39 7.39
N TRP A 43 -7.80 -6.48 7.33
CA TRP A 43 -7.09 -7.36 6.41
C TRP A 43 -6.64 -8.62 7.12
N TRP A 44 -6.51 -9.69 6.35
CA TRP A 44 -6.00 -10.98 6.80
C TRP A 44 -4.48 -11.01 6.68
N ALA A 45 -3.81 -11.44 7.74
CA ALA A 45 -2.37 -11.65 7.82
C ALA A 45 -2.06 -13.07 8.33
N CYS A 46 -0.82 -13.50 8.19
CA CYS A 46 -0.26 -14.70 8.81
C CYS A 46 -0.66 -14.77 10.28
N GLY A 47 -1.01 -15.98 10.73
CA GLY A 47 -1.56 -16.20 12.06
C GLY A 47 -0.69 -15.68 13.21
N ALA A 48 0.63 -15.59 13.03
CA ALA A 48 1.51 -14.91 13.96
C ALA A 48 2.64 -14.16 13.24
N ALA A 49 2.99 -12.95 13.69
CA ALA A 49 4.14 -12.22 13.16
C ALA A 49 4.65 -11.13 14.11
N GLY A 50 5.97 -10.89 14.12
CA GLY A 50 6.53 -9.78 14.90
C GLY A 50 8.02 -9.57 14.70
N HIS A 51 8.56 -8.53 15.35
CA HIS A 51 9.96 -8.13 15.21
C HIS A 51 10.88 -9.10 15.95
N VAL A 52 12.08 -9.31 15.41
CA VAL A 52 13.13 -10.07 16.11
C VAL A 52 13.78 -9.17 17.16
N GLU A 53 13.83 -9.64 18.40
CA GLU A 53 14.42 -8.88 19.50
C GLU A 53 15.94 -9.03 19.61
N LEU A 54 16.58 -8.13 20.37
CA LEU A 54 18.03 -8.16 20.56
C LEU A 54 18.48 -9.45 21.24
N GLY A 55 19.35 -10.21 20.56
CA GLY A 55 19.87 -11.49 21.07
C GLY A 55 18.98 -12.70 20.75
N GLU A 56 17.87 -12.49 20.05
CA GLU A 56 16.95 -13.53 19.60
C GLU A 56 17.26 -13.94 18.15
N SER A 57 17.06 -15.23 17.83
CA SER A 57 17.08 -15.68 16.43
C SER A 57 15.69 -15.56 15.82
N VAL A 58 15.58 -15.42 14.49
CA VAL A 58 14.29 -15.33 13.80
C VAL A 58 13.34 -16.51 14.04
N LEU A 59 13.86 -17.73 14.26
CA LEU A 59 13.03 -18.91 14.58
C LEU A 59 12.48 -18.86 16.02
N HIS A 60 13.27 -18.32 16.96
CA HIS A 60 12.80 -18.11 18.32
C HIS A 60 11.76 -16.99 18.38
N ALA A 61 11.95 -15.92 17.61
CA ALA A 61 10.95 -14.86 17.43
C ALA A 61 9.64 -15.46 16.88
N ALA A 62 9.69 -16.23 15.80
CA ALA A 62 8.51 -16.93 15.26
C ALA A 62 7.78 -17.78 16.31
N ALA A 63 8.51 -18.58 17.10
CA ALA A 63 7.91 -19.42 18.14
C ALA A 63 7.29 -18.60 19.29
N ARG A 64 7.94 -17.49 19.67
CA ARG A 64 7.45 -16.55 20.68
C ARG A 64 6.17 -15.88 20.21
N GLU A 65 6.15 -15.30 19.01
CA GLU A 65 4.97 -14.63 18.44
C GLU A 65 3.80 -15.62 18.29
N ALA A 66 4.05 -16.87 17.87
CA ALA A 66 3.01 -17.89 17.83
C ALA A 66 2.42 -18.22 19.22
N THR A 67 3.24 -18.15 20.27
CA THR A 67 2.77 -18.34 21.65
C THR A 67 1.97 -17.13 22.13
N GLU A 68 2.47 -15.92 21.87
CA GLU A 68 1.90 -14.66 22.34
C GLU A 68 0.58 -14.33 21.65
N GLU A 69 0.50 -14.46 20.31
CA GLU A 69 -0.66 -14.07 19.50
C GLU A 69 -1.73 -15.17 19.40
N LEU A 70 -1.31 -16.44 19.34
CA LEU A 70 -2.20 -17.59 19.07
C LEU A 70 -2.34 -18.57 20.24
N GLY A 71 -1.47 -18.51 21.25
CA GLY A 71 -1.48 -19.44 22.37
C GLY A 71 -1.02 -20.85 22.01
N VAL A 72 -0.31 -21.02 20.89
CA VAL A 72 0.27 -22.31 20.48
C VAL A 72 1.76 -22.35 20.73
N THR A 73 2.28 -23.52 21.09
CA THR A 73 3.71 -23.74 21.27
C THR A 73 4.27 -24.48 20.08
N ILE A 74 5.32 -23.92 19.47
CA ILE A 74 6.04 -24.52 18.35
C ILE A 74 7.49 -24.71 18.78
N ASP A 75 8.02 -25.93 18.66
CA ASP A 75 9.46 -26.13 18.81
C ASP A 75 10.16 -25.51 17.60
N PRO A 76 11.22 -24.69 17.78
CA PRO A 76 11.96 -24.12 16.65
C PRO A 76 12.43 -25.12 15.60
N VAL A 77 12.57 -26.41 15.93
CA VAL A 77 12.91 -27.47 14.95
C VAL A 77 11.76 -27.84 14.00
N ASP A 78 10.52 -27.57 14.39
CA ASP A 78 9.31 -27.77 13.57
C ASP A 78 8.98 -26.54 12.70
N LEU A 79 9.76 -25.45 12.81
CA LEU A 79 9.69 -24.29 11.93
C LEU A 79 10.55 -24.52 10.69
N HIS A 80 9.90 -24.52 9.52
CA HIS A 80 10.58 -24.70 8.23
C HIS A 80 10.68 -23.36 7.49
N PRO A 81 11.89 -22.92 7.08
CA PRO A 81 12.04 -21.70 6.29
C PRO A 81 11.28 -21.76 4.97
N VAL A 82 10.57 -20.69 4.62
CA VAL A 82 9.89 -20.53 3.33
C VAL A 82 10.70 -19.59 2.44
N THR A 83 10.88 -18.35 2.89
CA THR A 83 11.59 -17.30 2.14
C THR A 83 11.93 -16.14 3.06
N THR A 84 12.88 -15.31 2.66
CA THR A 84 13.05 -13.97 3.21
C THR A 84 12.63 -12.93 2.17
N LEU A 85 11.63 -12.12 2.51
CA LEU A 85 11.14 -11.03 1.69
C LEU A 85 11.84 -9.73 2.10
N HIS A 86 12.69 -9.21 1.22
CA HIS A 86 13.27 -7.88 1.37
C HIS A 86 12.31 -6.85 0.81
N ARG A 87 11.84 -5.93 1.65
CA ARG A 87 10.89 -4.89 1.26
C ARG A 87 11.48 -3.50 1.34
N HIS A 88 11.17 -2.73 0.31
CA HIS A 88 11.41 -1.29 0.25
C HIS A 88 10.09 -0.58 -0.05
N ILE A 89 10.01 0.68 0.36
CA ILE A 89 9.03 1.64 -0.13
C ILE A 89 9.78 2.92 -0.42
N ALA A 90 9.32 3.69 -1.42
CA ALA A 90 9.94 4.93 -1.87
C ALA A 90 9.87 6.04 -0.80
N LEU A 91 10.61 5.88 0.30
CA LEU A 91 10.79 6.82 1.39
C LEU A 91 12.28 7.06 1.58
N THR A 92 12.60 8.24 2.10
CA THR A 92 13.98 8.59 2.47
C THR A 92 14.41 8.03 3.83
N SER A 93 13.50 7.39 4.57
CA SER A 93 13.77 6.85 5.92
C SER A 93 14.15 5.36 5.87
N PRO A 94 15.34 4.98 6.38
CA PRO A 94 15.77 3.58 6.48
C PRO A 94 14.85 2.68 7.33
N LEU A 95 14.07 3.29 8.23
CA LEU A 95 13.24 2.56 9.19
C LEU A 95 12.05 1.83 8.56
N GLU A 96 11.80 2.03 7.27
CA GLU A 96 10.68 1.41 6.56
C GLU A 96 11.12 0.28 5.62
N GLU A 97 12.44 0.07 5.46
CA GLU A 97 12.96 -1.13 4.84
C GLU A 97 12.94 -2.30 5.82
N ARG A 98 12.44 -3.44 5.35
CA ARG A 98 12.15 -4.62 6.18
C ARG A 98 12.80 -5.87 5.61
N TYR A 99 13.27 -6.72 6.50
CA TYR A 99 13.72 -8.06 6.19
C TYR A 99 12.77 -9.05 6.86
N ASP A 100 11.73 -9.45 6.13
CA ASP A 100 10.67 -10.29 6.67
C ASP A 100 10.96 -11.75 6.36
N THR A 101 11.19 -12.56 7.39
CA THR A 101 11.43 -13.99 7.23
C THR A 101 10.14 -14.75 7.47
N PHE A 102 9.72 -15.48 6.44
CA PHE A 102 8.55 -16.35 6.50
C PHE A 102 8.99 -17.77 6.80
N VAL A 103 8.35 -18.36 7.80
CA VAL A 103 8.49 -19.77 8.18
C VAL A 103 7.12 -20.43 8.18
N MET A 104 7.08 -21.73 7.94
CA MET A 104 5.86 -22.53 8.05
C MET A 104 5.98 -23.55 9.17
N ALA A 105 4.85 -23.91 9.77
CA ALA A 105 4.75 -25.03 10.71
C ALA A 105 3.53 -25.89 10.37
N ARG A 106 3.71 -27.22 10.50
CA ARG A 106 2.63 -28.22 10.42
C ARG A 106 2.43 -28.97 11.74
N ARG A 107 3.30 -28.72 12.72
CA ARG A 107 3.32 -29.36 14.03
C ARG A 107 3.44 -28.28 15.09
N TRP A 108 2.57 -28.35 16.09
CA TRP A 108 2.52 -27.46 17.24
C TRP A 108 1.71 -28.12 18.36
N ALA A 109 1.79 -27.58 19.56
CA ALA A 109 0.95 -27.95 20.70
C ALA A 109 -0.04 -26.82 21.03
N GLY A 110 -1.26 -27.20 21.42
CA GLY A 110 -2.36 -26.28 21.71
C GLY A 110 -3.28 -26.03 20.51
N GLU A 111 -4.42 -25.38 20.77
CA GLU A 111 -5.38 -24.97 19.76
C GLU A 111 -5.25 -23.45 19.51
N PRO A 112 -5.02 -23.01 18.25
CA PRO A 112 -4.92 -21.58 17.96
C PRO A 112 -6.17 -20.81 18.37
N ALA A 113 -5.99 -19.75 19.16
CA ALA A 113 -7.05 -18.87 19.60
C ALA A 113 -6.54 -17.42 19.69
N VAL A 114 -7.42 -16.44 19.50
CA VAL A 114 -7.05 -15.02 19.65
C VAL A 114 -6.57 -14.74 21.07
N ARG A 115 -5.31 -14.34 21.24
CA ARG A 115 -4.76 -13.93 22.54
C ARG A 115 -4.69 -12.43 22.72
N GLU A 116 -4.44 -11.70 21.64
CA GLU A 116 -4.38 -10.23 21.61
C GLU A 116 -5.65 -9.65 20.99
N SER A 117 -6.75 -9.68 21.74
CA SER A 117 -8.04 -9.24 21.21
C SER A 117 -8.06 -7.75 20.81
N ASP A 118 -7.21 -6.91 21.37
CA ASP A 118 -7.05 -5.52 20.94
C ASP A 118 -6.45 -5.42 19.53
N LYS A 119 -5.62 -6.39 19.11
CA LYS A 119 -4.90 -6.41 17.83
C LYS A 119 -5.50 -7.34 16.75
N CYS A 120 -6.35 -8.29 17.16
CA CYS A 120 -6.94 -9.30 16.28
C CYS A 120 -8.46 -9.42 16.49
N ALA A 121 -9.22 -9.32 15.39
CA ALA A 121 -10.67 -9.48 15.38
C ALA A 121 -11.12 -10.94 15.34
N GLY A 122 -10.33 -11.83 14.74
CA GLY A 122 -10.67 -13.24 14.60
C GLY A 122 -9.63 -14.05 13.85
N LEU A 123 -9.72 -15.37 13.98
CA LEU A 123 -8.88 -16.34 13.27
C LEU A 123 -9.73 -17.15 12.30
N ARG A 124 -9.17 -17.49 11.15
CA ARG A 124 -9.81 -18.38 10.18
C ARG A 124 -8.80 -19.17 9.37
N TRP A 125 -9.14 -20.43 9.14
CA TRP A 125 -8.46 -21.26 8.15
C TRP A 125 -8.97 -20.91 6.76
N TRP A 126 -8.04 -20.55 5.89
CA TRP A 126 -8.29 -20.27 4.48
C TRP A 126 -7.54 -21.29 3.65
N ALA A 127 -8.10 -21.66 2.51
CA ALA A 127 -7.34 -22.46 1.58
C ALA A 127 -6.15 -21.67 1.04
N LEU A 128 -4.97 -22.28 1.04
CA LEU A 128 -3.72 -21.61 0.70
C LEU A 128 -3.70 -21.12 -0.76
N ASP A 129 -4.42 -21.80 -1.65
CA ASP A 129 -4.60 -21.48 -3.07
C ASP A 129 -5.81 -20.57 -3.36
N ASP A 130 -6.55 -20.14 -2.34
CA ASP A 130 -7.78 -19.33 -2.46
C ASP A 130 -7.91 -18.40 -1.23
N LEU A 131 -6.93 -17.50 -1.13
CA LEU A 131 -6.82 -16.51 -0.06
C LEU A 131 -7.89 -15.40 -0.23
N PRO A 132 -8.33 -14.78 0.87
CA PRO A 132 -9.27 -13.66 0.79
C PRO A 132 -8.62 -12.48 0.06
N GLU A 133 -9.42 -11.74 -0.72
CA GLU A 133 -8.94 -10.57 -1.48
C GLU A 133 -8.20 -9.55 -0.60
N ARG A 134 -8.68 -9.35 0.64
CA ARG A 134 -8.04 -8.49 1.65
C ARG A 134 -6.97 -9.22 2.45
N THR A 135 -6.02 -9.87 1.78
CA THR A 135 -4.81 -10.42 2.42
C THR A 135 -3.69 -9.39 2.32
N VAL A 136 -2.95 -9.16 3.42
CA VAL A 136 -1.88 -8.15 3.48
C VAL A 136 -0.92 -8.36 2.28
N PRO A 137 -0.69 -7.35 1.42
CA PRO A 137 -0.19 -7.59 0.06
C PRO A 137 1.16 -8.30 -0.03
N HIS A 138 2.07 -8.04 0.91
CA HIS A 138 3.38 -8.67 0.92
C HIS A 138 3.32 -10.11 1.44
N GLU A 139 2.42 -10.39 2.37
CA GLU A 139 2.15 -11.74 2.86
C GLU A 139 1.43 -12.57 1.79
N ALA A 140 0.44 -11.97 1.09
CA ALA A 140 -0.24 -12.60 -0.04
C ALA A 140 0.73 -13.05 -1.15
N GLN A 141 1.77 -12.25 -1.44
CA GLN A 141 2.82 -12.61 -2.40
C GLN A 141 3.58 -13.87 -1.97
N VAL A 142 3.94 -13.98 -0.69
CA VAL A 142 4.66 -15.15 -0.16
C VAL A 142 3.74 -16.36 -0.05
N LEU A 143 2.52 -16.20 0.44
CA LEU A 143 1.55 -17.28 0.55
C LEU A 143 1.15 -17.84 -0.82
N ALA A 144 1.02 -17.01 -1.85
CA ALA A 144 0.80 -17.47 -3.22
C ALA A 144 1.99 -18.28 -3.76
N ALA A 145 3.23 -17.85 -3.48
CA ALA A 145 4.42 -18.61 -3.84
C ALA A 145 4.49 -19.96 -3.08
N LEU A 146 4.11 -19.96 -1.79
CA LEU A 146 4.01 -21.16 -0.98
C LEU A 146 2.92 -22.12 -1.48
N ALA A 147 1.77 -21.60 -1.91
CA ALA A 147 0.70 -22.39 -2.53
C ALA A 147 1.20 -23.11 -3.78
N GLU A 148 1.95 -22.40 -4.63
CA GLU A 148 2.53 -22.96 -5.84
C GLU A 148 3.60 -24.00 -5.53
N ALA A 149 4.43 -23.75 -4.52
CA ALA A 149 5.44 -24.70 -4.05
C ALA A 149 4.82 -26.01 -3.53
N GLU A 150 3.74 -25.91 -2.74
CA GLU A 150 2.96 -27.05 -2.26
C GLU A 150 2.35 -27.86 -3.41
N ARG A 151 1.90 -27.18 -4.47
CA ARG A 151 1.29 -27.80 -5.64
C ARG A 151 2.29 -28.49 -6.56
N THR A 152 3.48 -27.92 -6.73
CA THR A 152 4.48 -28.36 -7.72
C THR A 152 5.63 -29.17 -7.12
N GLY A 153 5.90 -29.00 -5.83
CA GLY A 153 7.11 -29.48 -5.18
C GLY A 153 8.36 -28.62 -5.47
N GLU A 154 8.24 -27.56 -6.27
CA GLU A 154 9.33 -26.60 -6.48
C GLU A 154 9.46 -25.67 -5.26
N PRO A 155 10.67 -25.40 -4.75
CA PRO A 155 10.84 -24.54 -3.60
C PRO A 155 10.53 -23.08 -3.93
N VAL A 156 9.97 -22.36 -2.96
CA VAL A 156 9.89 -20.89 -3.00
C VAL A 156 11.31 -20.32 -3.12
N PRO A 157 11.54 -19.25 -3.92
CA PRO A 157 12.83 -18.57 -3.94
C PRO A 157 13.27 -18.18 -2.53
N ALA A 158 14.51 -18.54 -2.16
CA ALA A 158 15.03 -18.30 -0.81
C ALA A 158 14.99 -16.82 -0.40
N VAL A 159 15.12 -15.92 -1.37
CA VAL A 159 14.95 -14.49 -1.20
C VAL A 159 13.99 -13.97 -2.26
N MET A 160 13.02 -13.18 -1.81
CA MET A 160 12.08 -12.45 -2.66
C MET A 160 12.24 -10.95 -2.40
N THR A 161 11.82 -10.11 -3.34
CA THR A 161 11.82 -8.66 -3.18
C THR A 161 10.43 -8.07 -3.43
N ARG A 162 10.17 -6.91 -2.85
CA ARG A 162 8.98 -6.11 -3.09
C ARG A 162 9.26 -4.62 -2.90
N GLY A 163 8.69 -3.79 -3.76
CA GLY A 163 8.73 -2.33 -3.70
C GLY A 163 10.00 -1.69 -4.27
N PHE A 164 10.98 -2.49 -4.71
CA PHE A 164 12.21 -2.01 -5.35
C PHE A 164 12.00 -1.55 -6.80
N SER A 165 10.86 -1.87 -7.40
CA SER A 165 10.49 -1.41 -8.74
C SER A 165 9.34 -0.40 -8.71
N GLN A 166 9.05 0.16 -7.53
CA GLN A 166 8.07 1.22 -7.35
C GLN A 166 8.61 2.52 -7.92
N SER A 167 7.84 3.20 -8.77
CA SER A 167 8.15 4.53 -9.28
C SER A 167 7.00 5.49 -8.99
N LEU A 168 7.34 6.72 -8.62
CA LEU A 168 6.38 7.75 -8.22
C LEU A 168 6.25 8.84 -9.29
N THR A 169 5.05 8.95 -9.85
CA THR A 169 4.67 9.96 -10.84
C THR A 169 3.60 10.87 -10.25
N LEU A 170 3.91 12.17 -10.08
CA LEU A 170 2.90 13.14 -9.68
C LEU A 170 2.14 13.61 -10.92
N VAL A 171 0.81 13.53 -10.89
CA VAL A 171 -0.05 14.02 -11.98
C VAL A 171 -0.90 15.16 -11.44
N VAL A 172 -0.73 16.36 -11.98
CA VAL A 172 -1.40 17.57 -11.44
C VAL A 172 -1.64 18.63 -12.51
N ALA A 173 -2.81 19.25 -12.49
CA ALA A 173 -3.08 20.48 -13.23
C ALA A 173 -2.77 21.68 -12.33
N VAL A 174 -1.96 22.63 -12.82
CA VAL A 174 -1.43 23.76 -12.04
C VAL A 174 -1.50 25.05 -12.84
N ALA A 175 -2.07 26.08 -12.25
CA ALA A 175 -2.20 27.42 -12.84
C ALA A 175 -0.88 28.19 -12.85
N ARG A 176 -0.83 29.32 -13.56
CA ARG A 176 0.36 30.18 -13.65
C ARG A 176 0.86 30.70 -12.29
N ASN A 177 -0.04 30.83 -11.32
CA ASN A 177 0.28 31.23 -9.94
C ASN A 177 0.50 30.04 -8.98
N GLY A 178 0.63 28.81 -9.51
CA GLY A 178 0.80 27.60 -8.72
C GLY A 178 -0.48 27.05 -8.10
N ALA A 179 -1.65 27.64 -8.38
CA ALA A 179 -2.93 27.16 -7.85
C ALA A 179 -3.31 25.79 -8.43
N ILE A 180 -3.91 24.93 -7.62
CA ILE A 180 -4.40 23.60 -8.00
C ILE A 180 -5.84 23.33 -7.57
N GLY A 181 -6.45 24.25 -6.81
CA GLY A 181 -7.80 24.05 -6.29
C GLY A 181 -8.39 25.29 -5.64
N ARG A 182 -9.72 25.29 -5.53
CA ARG A 182 -10.53 26.25 -4.77
C ARG A 182 -11.75 25.52 -4.23
N ASP A 183 -12.01 25.63 -2.92
CA ASP A 183 -13.18 25.02 -2.25
C ASP A 183 -13.31 23.49 -2.49
N GLY A 184 -12.20 22.80 -2.77
CA GLY A 184 -12.16 21.36 -3.05
C GLY A 184 -12.34 20.97 -4.52
N ASP A 185 -12.58 21.94 -5.41
CA ASP A 185 -12.75 21.71 -6.84
C ASP A 185 -11.61 22.34 -7.67
N LEU A 186 -11.50 21.90 -8.92
CA LEU A 186 -10.65 22.56 -9.91
C LEU A 186 -11.31 23.88 -10.35
N PRO A 187 -10.60 25.03 -10.37
CA PRO A 187 -11.16 26.31 -10.81
C PRO A 187 -11.49 26.39 -12.32
N TRP A 188 -11.20 25.34 -13.07
CA TRP A 188 -11.33 25.27 -14.52
C TRP A 188 -11.95 23.94 -14.96
N HIS A 189 -12.45 23.92 -16.20
CA HIS A 189 -12.91 22.70 -16.85
C HIS A 189 -12.14 22.49 -18.15
N LEU A 190 -11.25 21.49 -18.16
CA LEU A 190 -10.35 21.19 -19.28
C LEU A 190 -10.56 19.73 -19.74
N PRO A 191 -11.46 19.46 -20.70
CA PRO A 191 -11.76 18.10 -21.15
C PRO A 191 -10.54 17.33 -21.67
N GLY A 192 -9.60 18.03 -22.31
CA GLY A 192 -8.36 17.44 -22.82
C GLY A 192 -7.41 17.00 -21.70
N ASP A 193 -7.35 17.74 -20.60
CA ASP A 193 -6.62 17.34 -19.38
C ASP A 193 -7.25 16.10 -18.74
N LEU A 194 -8.58 16.07 -18.58
CA LEU A 194 -9.29 14.89 -18.02
C LEU A 194 -9.05 13.63 -18.85
N LYS A 195 -9.00 13.76 -20.19
CA LYS A 195 -8.63 12.66 -21.08
C LYS A 195 -7.20 12.21 -20.84
N HIS A 196 -6.25 13.15 -20.79
CA HIS A 196 -4.86 12.83 -20.53
C HIS A 196 -4.68 12.16 -19.15
N PHE A 197 -5.26 12.71 -18.09
CA PHE A 197 -5.26 12.12 -16.75
C PHE A 197 -5.75 10.67 -16.75
N LYS A 198 -6.86 10.39 -17.46
CA LYS A 198 -7.37 9.02 -17.61
C LYS A 198 -6.38 8.12 -18.33
N ASP A 199 -5.83 8.58 -19.45
CA ASP A 199 -4.93 7.78 -20.28
C ASP A 199 -3.62 7.49 -19.52
N THR A 200 -3.08 8.48 -18.80
CA THR A 200 -1.85 8.37 -17.99
C THR A 200 -2.02 7.43 -16.80
N THR A 201 -3.14 7.50 -16.07
CA THR A 201 -3.33 6.73 -14.83
C THR A 201 -3.88 5.31 -15.04
N MET A 202 -4.29 4.96 -16.26
CA MET A 202 -5.00 3.70 -16.55
C MET A 202 -4.17 2.47 -16.16
N GLY A 203 -4.80 1.50 -15.49
CA GLY A 203 -4.16 0.26 -15.05
C GLY A 203 -3.19 0.40 -13.87
N GLY A 204 -2.89 1.63 -13.45
CA GLY A 204 -2.01 1.91 -12.31
C GLY A 204 -2.73 2.05 -10.97
N THR A 205 -1.93 2.38 -9.95
CA THR A 205 -2.43 2.73 -8.62
C THR A 205 -2.39 4.24 -8.43
N MET A 206 -3.52 4.82 -8.03
CA MET A 206 -3.60 6.23 -7.65
C MET A 206 -3.55 6.38 -6.13
N VAL A 207 -2.63 7.22 -5.65
CA VAL A 207 -2.56 7.64 -4.25
C VAL A 207 -3.07 9.08 -4.15
N MET A 208 -4.03 9.31 -3.25
CA MET A 208 -4.63 10.62 -3.08
C MET A 208 -5.10 10.88 -1.66
N GLY A 209 -5.37 12.15 -1.32
CA GLY A 209 -5.98 12.54 -0.06
C GLY A 209 -7.50 12.38 -0.09
N ARG A 210 -8.11 12.23 1.09
CA ARG A 210 -9.58 12.09 1.27
C ARG A 210 -10.41 13.09 0.46
N ARG A 211 -10.10 14.39 0.57
CA ARG A 211 -10.87 15.45 -0.12
C ARG A 211 -10.82 15.32 -1.64
N THR A 212 -9.67 14.91 -2.18
CA THR A 212 -9.50 14.65 -3.62
C THR A 212 -10.30 13.44 -4.05
N PHE A 213 -10.38 12.40 -3.21
CA PHE A 213 -11.24 11.25 -3.51
C PHE A 213 -12.73 11.61 -3.45
N GLU A 214 -13.14 12.42 -2.47
CA GLU A 214 -14.52 12.86 -2.25
C GLU A 214 -15.08 13.75 -3.39
N SER A 215 -14.21 14.35 -4.22
CA SER A 215 -14.65 15.09 -5.41
C SER A 215 -15.02 14.18 -6.59
N PHE A 216 -14.65 12.89 -6.55
CA PHE A 216 -15.10 11.91 -7.53
C PHE A 216 -16.47 11.36 -7.16
N PRO A 217 -17.41 11.24 -8.12
CA PRO A 217 -18.74 10.68 -7.85
C PRO A 217 -18.68 9.18 -7.49
N ARG A 218 -17.61 8.50 -7.92
CA ARG A 218 -17.33 7.07 -7.66
C ARG A 218 -15.86 6.76 -7.98
N PRO A 219 -15.31 5.64 -7.49
CA PRO A 219 -13.99 5.18 -7.90
C PRO A 219 -13.87 5.07 -9.43
N LEU A 220 -12.72 5.50 -9.94
CA LEU A 220 -12.47 5.57 -11.37
C LEU A 220 -12.15 4.16 -11.93
N PRO A 221 -12.96 3.58 -12.84
CA PRO A 221 -12.84 2.17 -13.23
C PRO A 221 -11.49 1.84 -13.88
N GLY A 222 -10.93 0.65 -13.61
CA GLY A 222 -9.64 0.21 -14.17
C GLY A 222 -8.41 0.85 -13.52
N ARG A 223 -8.58 1.48 -12.35
CA ARG A 223 -7.50 2.06 -11.53
C ARG A 223 -7.67 1.64 -10.08
N ARG A 224 -6.57 1.29 -9.43
CA ARG A 224 -6.56 1.01 -7.99
C ARG A 224 -6.50 2.33 -7.23
N HIS A 225 -7.25 2.45 -6.12
CA HIS A 225 -7.30 3.69 -5.33
C HIS A 225 -6.75 3.44 -3.93
N VAL A 226 -5.81 4.28 -3.52
CA VAL A 226 -5.29 4.37 -2.15
C VAL A 226 -5.57 5.78 -1.64
N VAL A 227 -6.44 5.89 -0.64
CA VAL A 227 -6.89 7.16 -0.09
C VAL A 227 -6.26 7.37 1.29
N MET A 228 -5.53 8.46 1.43
CA MET A 228 -4.93 8.90 2.68
C MET A 228 -5.91 9.74 3.50
N THR A 229 -6.09 9.37 4.76
CA THR A 229 -6.91 10.12 5.71
C THR A 229 -6.45 9.91 7.16
N SER A 230 -6.41 11.01 7.91
CA SER A 230 -6.16 10.98 9.37
C SER A 230 -7.41 10.66 10.18
N ASP A 231 -8.60 10.64 9.57
CA ASP A 231 -9.85 10.30 10.25
C ASP A 231 -9.94 8.76 10.43
N PRO A 232 -9.78 8.22 11.65
CA PRO A 232 -9.72 6.78 11.88
C PRO A 232 -11.06 6.08 11.61
N THR A 233 -12.16 6.84 11.57
CA THR A 233 -13.51 6.31 11.36
C THR A 233 -13.97 6.38 9.91
N TRP A 234 -13.25 7.14 9.07
CA TRP A 234 -13.61 7.30 7.68
C TRP A 234 -13.54 5.98 6.91
N LEU A 235 -14.59 5.73 6.12
CA LEU A 235 -14.71 4.61 5.20
C LEU A 235 -14.96 5.16 3.80
N PRO A 236 -14.37 4.55 2.76
CA PRO A 236 -14.57 4.99 1.40
C PRO A 236 -16.01 4.68 0.98
N GLY A 237 -16.76 5.71 0.67
CA GLY A 237 -18.15 5.65 0.22
C GLY A 237 -18.60 7.02 -0.30
N GLY A 238 -19.68 7.06 -1.07
CA GLY A 238 -20.27 8.33 -1.51
C GLY A 238 -21.00 9.04 -0.37
N PRO A 239 -21.36 10.33 -0.51
CA PRO A 239 -22.34 10.94 0.39
C PRO A 239 -23.67 10.17 0.31
N ALA A 240 -24.31 9.94 1.46
CA ALA A 240 -25.67 9.44 1.49
C ALA A 240 -26.60 10.52 0.91
N VAL A 241 -27.27 10.20 -0.19
CA VAL A 241 -28.27 11.01 -0.87
C VAL A 241 -29.64 10.55 -0.36
N GLU A 242 -30.41 11.49 0.19
CA GLU A 242 -31.75 11.23 0.69
C GLU A 242 -32.65 10.67 -0.43
N GLY A 243 -33.23 9.49 -0.22
CA GLY A 243 -34.08 8.80 -1.19
C GLY A 243 -33.36 7.81 -2.12
N ASP A 244 -32.04 7.66 -2.03
CA ASP A 244 -31.28 6.65 -2.77
C ASP A 244 -30.61 5.64 -1.81
N PRO A 245 -31.18 4.43 -1.64
CA PRO A 245 -30.59 3.41 -0.74
C PRO A 245 -29.21 2.90 -1.18
N ALA A 246 -28.83 3.12 -2.44
CA ALA A 246 -27.51 2.76 -2.97
C ALA A 246 -26.48 3.88 -2.80
N SER A 247 -26.93 5.11 -2.53
CA SER A 247 -26.04 6.21 -2.13
C SER A 247 -25.50 5.98 -0.72
N GLY A 248 -24.29 6.46 -0.43
CA GLY A 248 -23.61 6.08 0.82
C GLY A 248 -23.01 4.67 0.83
N ALA A 249 -23.16 3.89 -0.26
CA ALA A 249 -22.55 2.58 -0.37
C ALA A 249 -21.02 2.66 -0.23
N ARG A 250 -20.47 1.72 0.52
CA ARG A 250 -19.04 1.56 0.71
C ARG A 250 -18.39 1.09 -0.60
N PHE A 251 -17.28 1.70 -0.96
CA PHE A 251 -16.41 1.27 -2.04
C PHE A 251 -15.35 0.32 -1.46
N ASP A 252 -15.66 -0.98 -1.44
CA ASP A 252 -14.79 -1.98 -0.81
C ASP A 252 -13.45 -2.16 -1.53
N GLU A 253 -13.36 -1.78 -2.80
CA GLU A 253 -12.17 -1.78 -3.66
C GLU A 253 -11.17 -0.65 -3.34
N VAL A 254 -11.59 0.35 -2.55
CA VAL A 254 -10.75 1.50 -2.20
C VAL A 254 -9.96 1.20 -0.94
N LEU A 255 -8.65 1.37 -1.02
CA LEU A 255 -7.73 1.19 0.08
C LEU A 255 -7.62 2.47 0.89
N VAL A 256 -7.51 2.34 2.22
CA VAL A 256 -7.42 3.48 3.14
C VAL A 256 -6.09 3.42 3.87
N ALA A 257 -5.25 4.43 3.65
CA ALA A 257 -3.97 4.58 4.32
C ALA A 257 -4.02 5.69 5.38
N ARG A 258 -3.33 5.48 6.51
CA ARG A 258 -3.22 6.41 7.63
C ARG A 258 -1.94 7.23 7.60
N SER A 259 -0.99 6.84 6.76
CA SER A 259 0.28 7.53 6.55
C SER A 259 0.75 7.38 5.11
N TRP A 260 1.72 8.21 4.72
CA TRP A 260 2.38 8.11 3.42
C TRP A 260 3.09 6.75 3.23
N ALA A 261 3.74 6.26 4.28
CA ALA A 261 4.38 4.94 4.29
C ALA A 261 3.37 3.81 4.02
N GLU A 262 2.22 3.82 4.69
CA GLU A 262 1.17 2.84 4.47
C GLU A 262 0.60 2.93 3.06
N ALA A 263 0.44 4.13 2.51
CA ALA A 263 -0.04 4.32 1.15
C ALA A 263 0.89 3.69 0.11
N LEU A 264 2.20 3.88 0.25
CA LEU A 264 3.21 3.28 -0.63
C LEU A 264 3.26 1.75 -0.51
N LEU A 265 3.13 1.21 0.71
CA LEU A 265 3.06 -0.23 0.94
C LEU A 265 1.85 -0.86 0.26
N MET A 266 0.68 -0.21 0.38
CA MET A 266 -0.55 -0.64 -0.28
C MET A 266 -0.43 -0.56 -1.80
N ALA A 267 0.20 0.51 -2.31
CA ALA A 267 0.38 0.72 -3.74
C ALA A 267 1.23 -0.37 -4.39
N GLY A 268 2.31 -0.80 -3.72
CA GLY A 268 3.18 -1.87 -4.20
C GLY A 268 4.07 -1.47 -5.38
N ASP A 269 4.62 -2.47 -6.06
CA ASP A 269 5.52 -2.28 -7.20
C ASP A 269 4.83 -1.67 -8.44
N GLY A 270 5.64 -1.15 -9.36
CA GLY A 270 5.18 -0.53 -10.60
C GLY A 270 4.98 0.98 -10.48
N GLU A 271 4.25 1.55 -11.44
CA GLU A 271 3.99 3.00 -11.48
C GLU A 271 2.85 3.39 -10.52
N VAL A 272 3.16 4.28 -9.60
CA VAL A 272 2.25 4.83 -8.61
C VAL A 272 2.00 6.30 -8.94
N PHE A 273 0.74 6.63 -9.22
CA PHE A 273 0.32 7.97 -9.59
C PHE A 273 -0.15 8.73 -8.35
N VAL A 274 0.58 9.77 -7.96
CA VAL A 274 0.18 10.67 -6.90
C VAL A 274 -0.67 11.78 -7.52
N VAL A 275 -1.95 11.84 -7.17
CA VAL A 275 -2.93 12.72 -7.84
C VAL A 275 -3.48 13.81 -6.90
N GLY A 276 -2.79 14.04 -5.78
CA GLY A 276 -3.06 15.12 -4.83
C GLY A 276 -3.94 14.72 -3.65
N GLY A 277 -4.39 15.64 -2.80
CA GLY A 277 -4.14 17.08 -2.85
C GLY A 277 -2.80 17.51 -2.27
N ALA A 278 -2.68 18.80 -1.93
CA ALA A 278 -1.42 19.45 -1.54
C ALA A 278 -0.63 18.70 -0.46
N GLY A 279 -1.28 18.15 0.58
CA GLY A 279 -0.57 17.37 1.60
C GLY A 279 0.12 16.12 1.05
N VAL A 280 -0.58 15.35 0.20
CA VAL A 280 -0.02 14.13 -0.40
C VAL A 280 1.06 14.47 -1.43
N PHE A 281 0.90 15.56 -2.18
CA PHE A 281 1.97 16.06 -3.04
C PHE A 281 3.22 16.45 -2.24
N ALA A 282 3.06 17.10 -1.09
CA ALA A 282 4.17 17.49 -0.24
C ALA A 282 4.94 16.26 0.30
N ASP A 283 4.24 15.20 0.68
CA ASP A 283 4.86 13.94 1.11
C ASP A 283 5.61 13.22 -0.02
N ALA A 284 5.08 13.29 -1.25
CA ALA A 284 5.63 12.58 -2.41
C ALA A 284 6.78 13.33 -3.11
N LEU A 285 6.75 14.67 -3.12
CA LEU A 285 7.71 15.51 -3.84
C LEU A 285 9.20 15.25 -3.51
N PRO A 286 9.62 14.87 -2.29
CA PRO A 286 11.02 14.56 -2.01
C PRO A 286 11.54 13.29 -2.70
N VAL A 287 10.65 12.37 -3.07
CA VAL A 287 10.98 11.01 -3.55
C VAL A 287 10.41 10.70 -4.94
N ALA A 288 9.66 11.63 -5.54
CA ALA A 288 9.06 11.46 -6.85
C ALA A 288 10.09 11.32 -7.99
N ASP A 289 9.85 10.42 -8.94
CA ASP A 289 10.71 10.24 -10.12
C ASP A 289 10.30 11.16 -11.29
N ARG A 290 8.99 11.42 -11.39
CA ARG A 290 8.36 12.11 -12.52
C ARG A 290 7.32 13.12 -12.06
N LEU A 291 7.21 14.21 -12.80
CA LEU A 291 6.04 15.08 -12.78
C LEU A 291 5.37 15.02 -14.16
N VAL A 292 4.05 14.85 -14.18
CA VAL A 292 3.20 15.03 -15.35
C VAL A 292 2.29 16.21 -15.02
N LEU A 293 2.69 17.39 -15.48
CA LEU A 293 2.01 18.65 -15.17
C LEU A 293 1.11 19.06 -16.33
N THR A 294 -0.12 19.45 -16.03
CA THR A 294 -0.93 20.27 -16.93
C THR A 294 -0.76 21.73 -16.51
N GLU A 295 0.12 22.47 -17.17
CA GLU A 295 0.34 23.91 -16.97
C GLU A 295 -0.83 24.70 -17.56
N VAL A 296 -1.73 25.19 -16.73
CA VAL A 296 -2.95 25.89 -17.14
C VAL A 296 -2.68 27.38 -17.33
N ASP A 297 -3.12 27.95 -18.47
CA ASP A 297 -2.97 29.37 -18.81
C ASP A 297 -3.98 30.28 -18.08
N GLN A 298 -4.24 29.98 -16.82
CA GLN A 298 -5.11 30.76 -15.94
C GLN A 298 -4.34 31.13 -14.66
N SER A 299 -4.88 32.10 -13.91
CA SER A 299 -4.31 32.54 -12.64
C SER A 299 -5.43 32.94 -11.68
N PRO A 300 -6.23 31.98 -11.18
CA PRO A 300 -7.35 32.25 -10.27
C PRO A 300 -6.83 32.93 -8.99
N GLN A 301 -7.41 34.08 -8.65
CA GLN A 301 -6.98 34.92 -7.52
C GLN A 301 -7.57 34.48 -6.18
N ASP A 302 -8.65 33.71 -6.24
CA ASP A 302 -9.41 33.18 -5.12
C ASP A 302 -9.09 31.71 -4.81
N ALA A 303 -7.99 31.18 -5.37
CA ALA A 303 -7.51 29.84 -5.06
C ALA A 303 -7.03 29.74 -3.60
N ASP A 304 -7.34 28.60 -2.97
CA ASP A 304 -6.98 28.30 -1.58
C ASP A 304 -5.95 27.17 -1.46
N THR A 305 -5.70 26.45 -2.55
CA THR A 305 -4.85 25.27 -2.59
C THR A 305 -3.81 25.42 -3.69
N PHE A 306 -2.54 25.23 -3.34
CA PHE A 306 -1.39 25.43 -4.22
C PHE A 306 -0.51 24.18 -4.29
N PHE A 307 0.16 23.99 -5.42
CA PHE A 307 1.12 22.90 -5.60
C PHE A 307 2.35 23.15 -4.70
N PRO A 308 2.76 22.19 -3.84
CA PRO A 308 3.76 22.44 -2.80
C PRO A 308 5.21 22.37 -3.30
N ILE A 309 5.50 23.02 -4.43
CA ILE A 309 6.85 23.18 -4.98
C ILE A 309 7.17 24.68 -5.14
N THR A 310 8.46 25.01 -5.20
CA THR A 310 8.87 26.32 -5.73
C THR A 310 8.36 26.45 -7.17
N TRP A 311 7.55 27.48 -7.42
CA TRP A 311 6.89 27.71 -8.70
C TRP A 311 7.42 28.98 -9.38
N PRO A 312 7.76 28.95 -10.70
CA PRO A 312 7.73 27.81 -11.61
C PRO A 312 8.75 26.71 -11.24
N VAL A 313 8.57 25.52 -11.82
CA VAL A 313 9.41 24.33 -11.57
C VAL A 313 10.90 24.68 -11.69
N ASP A 314 11.69 24.32 -10.66
CA ASP A 314 13.13 24.53 -10.64
C ASP A 314 13.86 23.61 -11.64
N PRO A 315 14.47 24.16 -12.71
CA PRO A 315 15.13 23.38 -13.75
C PRO A 315 16.43 22.70 -13.30
N THR A 316 16.94 23.04 -12.11
CA THR A 316 18.11 22.38 -11.50
C THR A 316 17.76 21.07 -10.80
N VAL A 317 16.48 20.90 -10.46
CA VAL A 317 15.95 19.68 -9.82
C VAL A 317 15.16 18.84 -10.82
N TRP A 318 14.44 19.49 -11.73
CA TRP A 318 13.51 18.85 -12.66
C TRP A 318 13.84 19.24 -14.10
N HIS A 319 14.05 18.24 -14.95
CA HIS A 319 14.33 18.44 -16.36
C HIS A 319 13.09 18.16 -17.21
N GLU A 320 12.65 19.15 -17.99
CA GLU A 320 11.57 18.98 -18.96
C GLU A 320 11.99 17.94 -20.01
N SER A 321 11.17 16.90 -20.15
CA SER A 321 11.39 15.77 -21.05
C SER A 321 10.45 15.79 -22.25
N SER A 322 9.25 16.37 -22.10
CA SER A 322 8.33 16.62 -23.22
C SER A 322 7.33 17.73 -22.88
N ARG A 323 6.78 18.35 -23.93
CA ARG A 323 5.71 19.36 -23.84
C ARG A 323 4.73 19.18 -25.00
N THR A 324 3.45 19.06 -24.67
CA THR A 324 2.35 18.93 -25.62
C THR A 324 1.36 20.08 -25.44
N PRO A 325 1.27 21.03 -26.38
CA PRO A 325 0.33 22.15 -26.30
C PRO A 325 -1.13 21.70 -26.37
N GLY A 326 -1.99 22.34 -25.57
CA GLY A 326 -3.45 22.28 -25.63
C GLY A 326 -4.06 23.67 -25.73
N GLU A 327 -5.39 23.74 -25.79
CA GLU A 327 -6.11 25.03 -25.79
C GLU A 327 -6.17 25.60 -24.37
N GLY A 328 -5.36 26.62 -24.09
CA GLY A 328 -5.30 27.27 -22.77
C GLY A 328 -4.56 26.47 -21.69
N TYR A 329 -3.75 25.49 -22.09
CA TYR A 329 -2.84 24.75 -21.21
C TYR A 329 -1.74 24.05 -22.02
N ALA A 330 -0.72 23.51 -21.35
CA ALA A 330 0.22 22.55 -21.93
C ALA A 330 0.42 21.37 -20.98
N ILE A 331 0.51 20.15 -21.52
CA ILE A 331 0.94 18.98 -20.75
C ILE A 331 2.45 18.89 -20.84
N VAL A 332 3.13 18.85 -19.70
CA VAL A 332 4.58 18.90 -19.60
C VAL A 332 5.06 17.77 -18.68
N GLU A 333 5.98 16.95 -19.18
CA GLU A 333 6.57 15.88 -18.38
C GLU A 333 7.97 16.28 -17.91
N TYR A 334 8.22 16.16 -16.60
CA TYR A 334 9.53 16.36 -16.00
C TYR A 334 10.09 15.07 -15.42
N ARG A 335 11.41 14.94 -15.49
CA ARG A 335 12.19 13.90 -14.82
C ARG A 335 13.05 14.55 -13.75
N ARG A 336 13.21 13.90 -12.60
CA ARG A 336 14.17 14.37 -11.59
C ARG A 336 15.60 14.22 -12.13
N GLY A 337 16.41 15.27 -11.96
CA GLY A 337 17.84 15.30 -12.28
C GLY A 337 18.72 14.67 -11.21
#